data_AF-A0A7V5SJE4-F1
#
_entry.id   AF-A0A7V5SJE4-F1
#
_cell.length_a   1.000
_cell.length_b   1.000
_cell.length_c   1.000
_cell.angle_alpha   90.00
_cell.angle_beta   90.00
_cell.angle_gamma   90.00
#
_symmetry.space_group_name_H-M   'P 1'
#
loop_
_entity.id
_entity.type
_entity.pdbx_description
1 polymer ?
#
loop_
_entity_poly.entity_id
_entity_poly.type
_entity_poly.pdbx_seq_one_letter_code
_entity_poly.pdbx_strand_id
1 'polypeptide(L)'
;MLLLWSRTRWSVHNYSAELAVTGVLPFEGAQNLAGSLRSFLTVERRWEFGQASQLWVSLTWELLHHARPLQWLPVVWVGVVRNDMDPVWQHTGGELLVGARLGQAFVRLWLRNILGVAWYRVAWYPQPGRSLLFTLSWAFWED
;
A
#
# COMPACT_ATOMS: atom_id res chain seq x y z
N MET A 1 -5.20 -8.85 22.41
CA MET A 1 -4.68 -8.36 21.11
C MET A 1 -5.40 -7.06 20.79
N LEU A 2 -4.69 -5.96 20.51
CA LEU A 2 -5.33 -4.68 20.14
C LEU A 2 -5.38 -4.57 18.62
N LEU A 3 -6.58 -4.33 18.09
CA LEU A 3 -6.77 -3.94 16.70
C LEU A 3 -6.76 -2.41 16.64
N LEU A 4 -5.77 -1.86 15.95
CA LEU A 4 -5.73 -0.45 15.60
C LEU A 4 -6.27 -0.27 14.20
N TRP A 5 -7.33 0.53 14.10
CA TRP A 5 -7.84 1.00 12.82
C TRP A 5 -8.21 2.46 13.00
N SER A 6 -7.48 3.34 12.33
CA SER A 6 -7.80 4.74 12.22
C SER A 6 -7.64 5.20 10.78
N ARG A 7 -8.54 6.08 10.36
CA ARG A 7 -8.53 6.66 9.03
C ARG A 7 -8.98 8.10 9.14
N THR A 8 -8.11 9.01 8.72
CA THR A 8 -8.41 10.43 8.68
C THR A 8 -8.23 10.91 7.25
N ARG A 9 -9.28 11.53 6.71
CA ARG A 9 -9.27 12.06 5.35
C ARG A 9 -9.58 13.54 5.39
N TRP A 10 -8.76 14.31 4.71
CA TRP A 10 -8.95 15.73 4.49
C TRP A 10 -9.18 15.96 3.01
N SER A 11 -10.20 16.75 2.66
CA SER A 11 -10.49 17.12 1.28
C SER A 11 -10.69 18.63 1.18
N VAL A 12 -9.98 19.27 0.26
CA VAL A 12 -10.12 20.69 -0.03
C VAL A 12 -10.20 20.85 -1.54
N HIS A 13 -11.37 21.26 -2.05
CA HIS A 13 -11.66 21.36 -3.48
C HIS A 13 -11.26 20.08 -4.23
N ASN A 14 -10.21 20.19 -5.04
CA ASN A 14 -9.70 19.19 -5.95
C ASN A 14 -8.58 18.34 -5.33
N TYR A 15 -8.23 18.60 -4.07
CA TYR A 15 -7.19 17.88 -3.36
C TYR A 15 -7.81 17.02 -2.27
N SER A 16 -7.30 15.81 -2.09
CA SER A 16 -7.57 15.00 -0.91
C SER A 16 -6.28 14.40 -0.37
N ALA A 17 -6.15 14.41 0.95
CA ALA A 17 -5.11 13.72 1.67
C ALA A 17 -5.76 12.70 2.60
N GLU A 18 -5.21 11.50 2.66
CA GLU A 18 -5.70 10.43 3.51
C GLU A 18 -4.53 9.85 4.30
N LEU A 19 -4.68 9.82 5.62
CA LEU A 19 -3.82 9.09 6.53
C LEU A 19 -4.60 7.92 7.11
N ALA A 20 -4.16 6.70 6.84
CA ALA A 20 -4.74 5.50 7.43
C ALA A 20 -3.67 4.77 8.24
N VAL A 21 -4.02 4.31 9.43
CA VAL A 21 -3.17 3.44 10.26
C VAL A 21 -3.96 2.19 10.58
N THR A 22 -3.40 1.05 10.22
CA THR A 22 -4.00 -0.25 10.46
C THR A 22 -2.96 -1.15 11.10
N GLY A 23 -3.33 -1.87 12.14
CA GLY A 23 -2.38 -2.79 12.74
C GLY A 23 -2.94 -3.64 13.85
N VAL A 24 -2.15 -4.64 14.17
CA VAL A 24 -2.36 -5.53 15.30
C VAL A 24 -1.20 -5.31 16.26
N LEU A 25 -1.50 -4.93 17.49
CA LEU A 25 -0.48 -4.82 18.54
C LEU A 25 -0.67 -5.94 19.58
N PRO A 26 0.43 -6.60 19.99
CA PRO A 26 0.39 -7.49 21.14
C PRO A 26 0.03 -6.69 22.40
N PHE A 27 -0.79 -7.27 23.27
CA PHE A 27 -1.02 -6.69 24.62
C PHE A 27 0.23 -6.91 25.47
N GLU A 28 0.47 -6.03 26.44
CA GLU A 28 1.54 -6.16 27.43
C GLU A 28 1.58 -7.58 28.01
N GLY A 29 2.76 -8.20 28.02
CA GLY A 29 3.00 -9.57 28.51
C GLY A 29 3.01 -10.66 27.44
N ALA A 30 2.54 -10.42 26.21
CA ALA A 30 2.56 -11.40 25.13
C ALA A 30 3.82 -11.26 24.24
N GLN A 31 4.96 -11.76 24.71
CA GLN A 31 6.26 -11.69 24.00
C GLN A 31 6.30 -12.47 22.66
N ASN A 32 5.23 -13.21 22.33
CA ASN A 32 5.17 -14.15 21.20
C ASN A 32 3.94 -13.94 20.30
N LEU A 33 3.48 -12.71 20.06
CA LEU A 33 2.42 -12.45 19.07
C LEU A 33 2.92 -11.48 18.00
N ALA A 34 2.80 -11.91 16.73
CA ALA A 34 3.06 -11.05 15.57
C ALA A 34 2.25 -9.78 15.68
N GLY A 35 2.95 -8.65 15.75
CA GLY A 35 2.34 -7.35 15.57
C GLY A 35 2.70 -6.82 14.19
N SER A 36 1.77 -6.17 13.51
CA SER A 36 2.11 -5.42 12.31
C SER A 36 1.38 -4.10 12.35
N LEU A 37 2.10 -3.02 12.09
CA LEU A 37 1.50 -1.69 11.92
C LEU A 37 1.81 -1.24 10.49
N ARG A 38 0.78 -0.75 9.81
CA ARG A 38 0.84 -0.28 8.44
C ARG A 38 0.20 1.10 8.41
N SER A 39 0.99 2.10 8.06
CA SER A 39 0.50 3.46 7.85
C SER A 39 0.58 3.83 6.38
N PHE A 40 -0.43 4.54 5.92
CA PHE A 40 -0.57 4.98 4.54
C PHE A 40 -0.82 6.46 4.51
N LEU A 41 -0.09 7.16 3.67
CA LEU A 41 -0.37 8.52 3.29
C LEU A 41 -0.69 8.55 1.81
N THR A 42 -1.89 8.96 1.45
CA THR A 42 -2.26 9.18 0.04
C THR A 42 -2.61 10.63 -0.16
N VAL A 43 -1.98 11.27 -1.13
CA VAL A 43 -2.31 12.62 -1.59
C VAL A 43 -2.78 12.52 -3.01
N GLU A 44 -3.97 13.00 -3.28
CA GLU A 44 -4.62 12.92 -4.57
C GLU A 44 -5.11 14.29 -5.01
N ARG A 45 -4.93 14.58 -6.30
CA ARG A 45 -5.53 15.72 -6.98
C ARG A 45 -6.37 15.25 -8.14
N ARG A 46 -7.60 15.75 -8.24
CA ARG A 46 -8.55 15.46 -9.33
C ARG A 46 -8.89 16.73 -10.10
N TRP A 47 -9.06 16.59 -11.41
CA TRP A 47 -9.59 17.62 -12.29
C TRP A 47 -10.71 17.01 -13.11
N GLU A 48 -11.83 17.71 -13.18
CA GLU A 48 -13.00 17.29 -13.95
C GLU A 48 -13.13 18.18 -15.18
N PHE A 49 -13.38 17.56 -16.33
CA PHE A 49 -13.51 18.22 -17.63
C PHE A 49 -14.82 17.77 -18.29
N GLY A 50 -15.77 18.70 -18.41
CA GLY A 50 -17.10 18.39 -18.92
C GLY A 50 -17.84 17.35 -18.07
N GLN A 51 -18.79 16.63 -18.68
CA GLN A 51 -19.67 15.71 -17.95
C GLN A 51 -19.08 14.31 -17.74
N ALA A 52 -18.05 13.91 -18.50
CA ALA A 52 -17.58 12.53 -18.52
C ALA A 52 -16.05 12.35 -18.52
N SER A 53 -15.28 13.44 -18.46
CA SER A 53 -13.81 13.35 -18.45
C SER A 53 -13.24 13.79 -17.10
N GLN A 54 -12.27 13.04 -16.61
CA GLN A 54 -11.56 13.35 -15.36
C GLN A 54 -10.09 12.98 -15.50
N LEU A 55 -9.22 13.80 -14.92
CA LEU A 55 -7.80 13.51 -14.74
C LEU A 55 -7.56 13.43 -13.24
N TRP A 56 -6.79 12.46 -12.78
CA TRP A 56 -6.33 12.41 -11.41
C TRP A 56 -4.88 12.01 -11.31
N VAL A 57 -4.23 12.57 -10.31
CA VAL A 57 -2.87 12.23 -9.91
C VAL A 57 -2.92 11.90 -8.43
N SER A 58 -2.47 10.70 -8.08
CA SER A 58 -2.43 10.21 -6.72
C SER A 58 -1.01 9.76 -6.39
N LEU A 59 -0.57 10.09 -5.19
CA LEU A 59 0.75 9.84 -4.69
C LEU A 59 0.61 9.19 -3.31
N THR A 60 1.03 7.94 -3.22
CA THR A 60 0.83 7.11 -2.04
C THR A 60 2.16 6.70 -1.44
N TRP A 61 2.31 6.85 -0.14
CA TRP A 61 3.38 6.28 0.65
C TRP A 61 2.84 5.30 1.66
N GLU A 62 3.54 4.20 1.81
CA GLU A 62 3.22 3.17 2.77
C GLU A 62 4.45 2.90 3.63
N LEU A 63 4.25 2.97 4.94
CA LEU A 63 5.24 2.63 5.95
C LEU A 63 4.72 1.41 6.72
N LEU A 64 5.56 0.39 6.79
CA LEU A 64 5.29 -0.87 7.46
C LEU A 64 6.22 -1.01 8.66
N HIS A 65 5.65 -1.51 9.75
CA HIS A 65 6.38 -1.99 10.91
C HIS A 65 5.96 -3.42 11.15
N HIS A 66 6.91 -4.33 11.05
CA HIS A 66 6.69 -5.74 11.35
C HIS A 66 7.31 -6.03 12.71
N ALA A 67 6.49 -6.17 13.75
CA ALA A 67 6.94 -6.72 15.02
C ALA A 67 6.98 -8.24 14.86
N ARG A 68 8.21 -8.79 14.88
CA ARG A 68 8.57 -10.23 14.85
C ARG A 68 7.51 -11.13 14.17
N PRO A 69 7.68 -11.50 12.89
CA PRO A 69 6.72 -12.36 12.22
C PRO A 69 6.59 -13.69 12.97
N LEU A 70 5.38 -13.96 13.47
CA LEU A 70 5.02 -15.23 14.10
C LEU A 70 5.01 -16.27 12.98
N GLN A 71 6.01 -17.14 12.98
CA GLN A 71 6.05 -18.31 12.11
C GLN A 71 5.01 -19.34 12.61
N TRP A 72 3.78 -19.23 12.13
CA TRP A 72 2.91 -20.41 11.99
C TRP A 72 2.75 -20.69 10.50
N LEU A 73 3.86 -21.01 9.86
CA LEU A 73 3.83 -21.81 8.64
C LEU A 73 3.95 -23.26 9.10
N PRO A 74 3.11 -24.20 8.62
CA PRO A 74 3.31 -25.61 8.86
C PRO A 74 4.51 -26.06 7.99
N VAL A 75 5.72 -25.72 8.42
CA VAL A 75 6.95 -26.30 7.88
C VAL A 75 7.12 -27.62 8.60
N VAL A 76 6.45 -28.64 8.04
CA VAL A 76 6.80 -30.03 8.32
C VAL A 76 8.18 -30.22 7.69
N TRP A 77 9.18 -30.50 8.53
CA TRP A 77 10.59 -30.79 8.20
C TRP A 77 11.47 -29.56 7.94
N VAL A 78 12.62 -29.56 8.63
CA VAL A 78 13.64 -28.50 8.75
C VAL A 78 13.30 -27.47 9.84
N GLY A 79 14.19 -27.42 10.84
CA GLY A 79 13.96 -26.87 12.17
C GLY A 79 13.45 -25.43 12.21
N VAL A 80 12.87 -25.10 13.36
CA VAL A 80 12.46 -23.76 13.77
C VAL A 80 13.61 -22.78 13.47
N VAL A 81 13.54 -22.13 12.32
CA VAL A 81 14.46 -21.05 11.98
C VAL A 81 14.06 -19.92 12.89
N ARG A 82 14.76 -19.78 14.03
CA ARG A 82 14.74 -18.56 14.83
C ARG A 82 15.09 -17.43 13.88
N ASN A 83 14.05 -16.72 13.46
CA ASN A 83 14.23 -15.55 12.64
C ASN A 83 14.52 -14.42 13.63
N ASP A 84 15.79 -14.21 13.94
CA ASP A 84 16.31 -13.09 14.74
C ASP A 84 16.17 -11.75 13.99
N MET A 85 15.14 -11.63 13.14
CA MET A 85 14.81 -10.38 12.48
C MET A 85 14.18 -9.47 13.51
N ASP A 86 14.98 -8.52 13.97
CA ASP A 86 14.54 -7.40 14.79
C ASP A 86 13.33 -6.71 14.15
N PRO A 87 12.48 -6.05 14.95
CA PRO A 87 11.43 -5.19 14.39
C PRO A 87 12.06 -4.14 13.47
N VAL A 88 11.77 -4.22 12.17
CA VAL A 88 12.29 -3.29 11.16
C VAL A 88 11.16 -2.46 10.60
N TRP A 89 11.36 -1.14 10.62
CA TRP A 89 10.55 -0.19 9.86
C TRP A 89 10.96 -0.24 8.38
N GLN A 90 9.99 -0.43 7.50
CA GLN A 90 10.19 -0.50 6.05
C GLN A 90 9.25 0.47 5.35
N HIS A 91 9.63 0.99 4.19
CA HIS A 91 8.75 1.78 3.33
C HIS A 91 8.75 1.21 1.92
N THR A 92 7.60 1.27 1.23
CA THR A 92 7.43 0.66 -0.11
C THR A 92 8.08 1.46 -1.25
N GLY A 93 8.76 2.56 -0.92
CA GLY A 93 9.38 3.46 -1.91
C GLY A 93 8.43 4.44 -2.58
N GLY A 94 7.15 4.47 -2.17
CA GLY A 94 6.13 5.36 -2.72
C GLY A 94 5.62 4.93 -4.09
N GLU A 95 4.38 5.30 -4.38
CA GLU A 95 3.70 4.97 -5.63
C GLU A 95 3.05 6.23 -6.22
N LEU A 96 3.26 6.46 -7.51
CA LEU A 96 2.63 7.54 -8.27
C LEU A 96 1.66 6.92 -9.24
N LEU A 97 0.40 7.33 -9.16
CA LEU A 97 -0.67 6.88 -10.02
C LEU A 97 -1.27 8.08 -10.74
N VAL A 98 -1.17 8.08 -12.05
CA VAL A 98 -1.80 9.08 -12.92
C VAL A 98 -2.87 8.38 -13.72
N GLY A 99 -4.07 8.94 -13.76
CA GLY A 99 -5.14 8.39 -14.57
C GLY A 99 -5.96 9.45 -15.25
N ALA A 100 -6.53 9.06 -16.37
CA ALA A 100 -7.44 9.87 -17.15
C ALA A 100 -8.64 9.00 -17.55
N ARG A 101 -9.85 9.50 -17.33
CA ARG A 101 -11.06 8.98 -17.95
C ARG A 101 -11.44 9.99 -19.02
N LEU A 102 -11.60 9.51 -20.25
CA LEU A 102 -11.96 10.30 -21.42
C LEU A 102 -13.25 9.69 -21.98
N GLY A 103 -14.38 10.04 -21.36
CA GLY A 103 -15.67 9.41 -21.65
C GLY A 103 -15.69 7.93 -21.28
N GLN A 104 -15.62 7.08 -22.31
CA GLN A 104 -15.62 5.61 -22.22
C GLN A 104 -14.21 4.99 -22.17
N ALA A 105 -13.17 5.77 -22.48
CA ALA A 105 -11.78 5.33 -22.39
C ALA A 105 -11.19 5.65 -21.02
N PHE A 106 -10.43 4.72 -20.46
CA PHE A 106 -9.73 4.82 -19.19
C PHE A 106 -8.25 4.53 -19.41
N VAL A 107 -7.42 5.53 -19.11
CA VAL A 107 -5.96 5.44 -19.18
C VAL A 107 -5.43 5.52 -17.75
N ARG A 108 -4.52 4.62 -17.38
CA ARG A 108 -3.86 4.62 -16.09
C ARG A 108 -2.39 4.32 -16.25
N LEU A 109 -1.56 5.17 -15.68
CA LEU A 109 -0.13 4.99 -15.51
C LEU A 109 0.17 4.85 -14.02
N TRP A 110 0.85 3.79 -13.62
CA TRP A 110 1.19 3.53 -12.23
C TRP A 110 2.68 3.22 -12.11
N LEU A 111 3.42 4.16 -11.53
CA LEU A 111 4.82 4.00 -11.18
C LEU A 111 4.91 3.55 -9.72
N ARG A 112 5.28 2.30 -9.51
CA ARG A 112 5.43 1.70 -8.19
C ARG A 112 6.88 1.72 -7.75
N ASN A 113 7.10 1.93 -6.46
CA ASN A 113 8.42 1.99 -5.84
C ASN A 113 9.33 3.01 -6.54
N ILE A 114 8.92 4.28 -6.50
CA ILE A 114 9.61 5.39 -7.17
C ILE A 114 11.08 5.47 -6.73
N LEU A 115 11.33 5.24 -5.44
CA LEU A 115 12.66 5.28 -4.85
C LEU A 115 13.51 4.02 -5.13
N GLY A 116 12.93 2.97 -5.71
CA GLY A 116 13.63 1.73 -6.06
C GLY A 116 14.19 0.96 -4.86
N VAL A 117 13.57 1.09 -3.69
CA VAL A 117 14.03 0.46 -2.44
C VAL A 117 13.54 -0.99 -2.34
N ALA A 118 14.37 -1.87 -1.80
CA ALA A 118 13.94 -3.22 -1.47
C ALA A 118 13.07 -3.19 -0.20
N TRP A 119 11.90 -3.82 -0.27
CA TRP A 119 11.00 -3.98 0.87
C TRP A 119 10.36 -5.37 0.84
N TYR A 120 9.90 -5.82 2.00
CA TYR A 120 9.51 -7.20 2.24
C TYR A 120 8.16 -7.23 2.93
N ARG A 121 7.17 -7.81 2.25
CA ARG A 121 5.88 -8.13 2.88
C ARG A 121 5.97 -9.39 3.74
N VAL A 122 6.85 -10.31 3.36
CA VAL A 122 7.20 -11.53 4.09
C VAL A 122 8.72 -11.60 4.16
N ALA A 123 9.27 -12.03 5.29
CA ALA A 123 10.70 -11.88 5.63
C ALA A 123 11.69 -12.38 4.57
N TRP A 124 11.32 -13.39 3.78
CA TRP A 124 12.19 -14.04 2.80
C TRP A 124 11.93 -13.67 1.33
N TYR A 125 10.91 -12.85 1.05
CA TYR A 125 10.48 -12.57 -0.31
C TYR A 125 10.51 -11.06 -0.58
N PRO A 126 11.54 -10.57 -1.29
CA PRO A 126 11.61 -9.17 -1.68
C PRO A 126 10.49 -8.87 -2.66
N GLN A 127 9.82 -7.74 -2.45
CA GLN A 127 8.80 -7.29 -3.38
C GLN A 127 9.44 -6.74 -4.66
N PRO A 128 8.68 -6.75 -5.78
CA PRO A 128 9.17 -6.17 -7.02
C PRO A 128 9.72 -4.75 -6.79
N GLY A 129 10.86 -4.48 -7.40
CA GLY A 129 11.51 -3.17 -7.36
C GLY A 129 10.70 -2.10 -8.11
N ARG A 130 11.39 -1.13 -8.71
CA ARG A 130 10.72 -0.10 -9.49
C ARG A 130 10.00 -0.70 -10.69
N SER A 131 8.70 -0.49 -10.81
CA SER A 131 7.90 -0.99 -11.93
C SER A 131 6.96 0.08 -12.47
N LEU A 132 6.80 0.14 -13.78
CA LEU A 132 5.85 1.01 -14.46
C LEU A 132 4.76 0.14 -15.08
N LEU A 133 3.51 0.38 -14.71
CA LEU A 133 2.34 -0.27 -15.28
C LEU A 133 1.55 0.76 -16.09
N PHE A 134 1.32 0.47 -17.36
CA PHE A 134 0.39 1.20 -18.20
C PHE A 134 -0.85 0.33 -18.44
N THR A 135 -2.03 0.90 -18.24
CA THR A 135 -3.31 0.24 -18.49
C THR A 135 -4.17 1.15 -19.34
N LEU A 136 -4.62 0.64 -20.47
CA LEU A 136 -5.66 1.25 -21.30
C LEU A 136 -6.86 0.31 -21.27
N SER A 137 -8.02 0.83 -20.87
CA SER A 137 -9.29 0.12 -20.85
C SER A 137 -10.32 0.94 -21.60
N TRP A 138 -11.15 0.31 -22.41
CA TRP A 138 -12.26 0.96 -23.10
C TRP A 138 -13.51 0.13 -22.86
N ALA A 139 -14.60 0.77 -22.44
CA ALA A 139 -15.90 0.13 -22.34
C ALA A 139 -16.77 0.54 -23.53
N PHE A 140 -17.29 -0.44 -24.27
CA PHE A 140 -18.33 -0.21 -25.27
C PHE A 140 -19.66 -0.53 -24.62
N TRP A 141 -20.55 0.46 -24.54
CA TRP A 141 -21.95 0.21 -24.19
C TRP A 141 -22.70 0.15 -25.52
N GLU A 142 -23.25 -1.01 -25.87
CA GLU A 142 -24.27 -1.12 -26.93
C GLU A 142 -25.61 -0.76 -26.30
N ASP A 143 -26.32 0.19 -26.92
CA ASP A 143 -27.69 0.57 -26.56
C ASP A 143 -28.69 -0.55 -26.90
#